data_AF-A0A9Q1JM02-F1
#
_entry.id   AF-A0A9Q1JM02-F1
#
_cell.length_a   1.000
_cell.length_b   1.000
_cell.length_c   1.000
_cell.angle_alpha   90.00
_cell.angle_beta   90.00
_cell.angle_gamma   90.00
#
_symmetry.space_group_name_H-M   'P 1'
#
loop_
_entity.id
_entity.type
_entity.pdbx_description
1 polymer ?
#
loop_
_entity_poly.entity_id
_entity_poly.type
_entity_poly.pdbx_seq_one_letter_code
_entity_poly.pdbx_strand_id
1 'polypeptide(L)'
;MRNVVLLAMIISTWVTLIHAVDDTWVLSSDNANNYGNFIAYIRGQVKGTTCFGIPTIRQPPTSAYLVFSLQSSAGNTVRLVLDKKDLYVLGYSDKVNNKERAFYFKGAPTNAIPGAAVNSLWYTGSYQELETNAKINRESLGLLLNSIYGKAITTDALKKAQA
;
A
#
# COMPACT_ATOMS: atom_id res chain seq x y z
N MET A 1 38.19 23.12 -6.09
CA MET A 1 37.68 22.13 -5.12
C MET A 1 36.33 22.51 -4.52
N ARG A 2 36.12 23.78 -4.09
CA ARG A 2 34.86 24.27 -3.50
C ARG A 2 33.61 24.11 -4.41
N ASN A 3 33.76 24.23 -5.72
CA ASN A 3 32.64 24.09 -6.68
C ASN A 3 32.23 22.63 -6.94
N VAL A 4 33.11 21.64 -6.69
CA VAL A 4 32.81 20.21 -6.88
C VAL A 4 32.02 19.67 -5.68
N VAL A 5 32.29 20.18 -4.48
CA VAL A 5 31.58 19.82 -3.24
C VAL A 5 30.13 20.34 -3.27
N LEU A 6 29.89 21.53 -3.82
CA LEU A 6 28.55 22.07 -4.03
C LEU A 6 27.74 21.24 -5.03
N LEU A 7 28.37 20.76 -6.12
CA LEU A 7 27.71 19.90 -7.10
C LEU A 7 27.32 18.54 -6.49
N ALA A 8 28.18 17.95 -5.66
CA ALA A 8 27.90 16.71 -4.94
C ALA A 8 26.80 16.86 -3.86
N MET A 9 26.71 18.03 -3.21
CA MET A 9 25.61 18.31 -2.26
C MET A 9 24.27 18.53 -2.95
N ILE A 10 24.26 19.14 -4.15
CA ILE A 10 23.04 19.30 -4.94
C ILE A 10 22.58 17.93 -5.50
N ILE A 11 23.50 17.10 -6.00
CA ILE A 11 23.14 15.76 -6.49
C ILE A 11 22.65 14.85 -5.35
N SER A 12 23.25 14.92 -4.15
CA SER A 12 22.81 14.11 -3.01
C SER A 12 21.43 14.51 -2.47
N THR A 13 20.98 15.75 -2.66
CA THR A 13 19.59 16.15 -2.34
C THR A 13 18.58 15.65 -3.37
N TRP A 14 19.00 15.36 -4.61
CA TRP A 14 18.14 14.71 -5.61
C TRP A 14 18.09 13.19 -5.47
N VAL A 15 19.14 12.55 -4.93
CA VAL A 15 19.18 11.08 -4.74
C VAL A 15 18.38 10.60 -3.52
N THR A 16 18.15 11.44 -2.52
CA THR A 16 17.28 11.10 -1.37
C THR A 16 15.81 11.44 -1.57
N LEU A 17 15.44 12.00 -2.73
CA LEU A 17 14.08 12.40 -3.05
C LEU A 17 13.51 11.65 -4.24
N ILE A 18 13.75 10.33 -4.32
CA ILE A 18 12.68 9.45 -4.74
C ILE A 18 11.73 9.36 -3.55
N HIS A 19 11.04 10.47 -3.25
CA HIS A 19 9.75 10.32 -2.58
C HIS A 19 8.97 9.38 -3.48
N ALA A 20 8.49 8.27 -2.91
CA ALA A 20 7.31 7.64 -3.45
C ALA A 20 6.37 8.79 -3.82
N VAL A 21 6.07 8.94 -5.10
CA VAL A 21 5.07 9.90 -5.55
C VAL A 21 3.91 9.70 -4.58
N ASP A 22 3.58 10.72 -3.79
CA ASP A 22 2.55 10.61 -2.75
C ASP A 22 1.19 10.60 -3.48
N ASP A 23 0.97 9.53 -4.24
CA ASP A 23 -0.23 9.21 -4.99
C ASP A 23 -1.28 8.86 -3.95
N THR A 24 -1.92 9.91 -3.45
CA THR A 24 -2.96 9.83 -2.45
C THR A 24 -4.29 9.67 -3.14
N TRP A 25 -4.89 8.51 -2.93
CA TRP A 25 -6.17 8.14 -3.49
C TRP A 25 -7.25 8.28 -2.43
N VAL A 26 -8.14 9.26 -2.65
CA VAL A 26 -9.41 9.31 -1.94
C VAL A 26 -10.34 8.33 -2.63
N LEU A 27 -10.42 7.14 -2.05
CA LEU A 27 -11.49 6.22 -2.39
C LEU A 27 -12.73 6.78 -1.67
N SER A 28 -13.83 7.03 -2.38
CA SER A 28 -15.14 7.28 -1.79
C SER A 28 -16.21 6.47 -2.52
N SER A 29 -17.32 6.16 -1.85
CA SER A 29 -18.46 5.44 -2.45
C SER A 29 -19.13 6.24 -3.56
N ASP A 30 -18.91 7.56 -3.54
CA ASP A 30 -19.67 8.53 -4.32
C ASP A 30 -19.02 8.79 -5.68
N ASN A 31 -17.87 8.17 -5.97
CA ASN A 31 -17.15 8.38 -7.21
C ASN A 31 -16.46 7.10 -7.74
N ALA A 32 -17.25 6.24 -8.39
CA ALA A 32 -16.76 5.01 -9.04
C ALA A 32 -15.61 5.25 -10.03
N ASN A 33 -15.53 6.44 -10.64
CA ASN A 33 -14.45 6.80 -11.56
C ASN A 33 -13.08 6.86 -10.85
N ASN A 34 -13.04 7.22 -9.57
CA ASN A 34 -11.79 7.24 -8.80
C ASN A 34 -11.23 5.84 -8.59
N TYR A 35 -12.09 4.84 -8.36
CA TYR A 35 -11.64 3.46 -8.22
C TYR A 35 -11.12 2.90 -9.56
N GLY A 36 -11.82 3.15 -10.66
CA GLY A 36 -11.34 2.77 -12.00
C GLY A 36 -9.98 3.38 -12.34
N ASN A 37 -9.81 4.68 -12.04
CA ASN A 37 -8.54 5.40 -12.23
C ASN A 37 -7.43 4.87 -11.31
N PHE A 38 -7.75 4.54 -10.06
CA PHE A 38 -6.81 3.93 -9.12
C PHE A 38 -6.28 2.58 -9.62
N ILE A 39 -7.18 1.70 -10.07
CA ILE A 39 -6.79 0.41 -10.65
C ILE A 39 -5.98 0.59 -11.94
N ALA A 40 -6.36 1.55 -12.79
CA ALA A 40 -5.60 1.89 -13.99
C ALA A 40 -4.19 2.42 -13.65
N TYR A 41 -4.08 3.23 -12.61
CA TYR A 41 -2.81 3.72 -12.09
C TYR A 41 -1.91 2.57 -11.63
N ILE A 42 -2.40 1.67 -10.76
CA ILE A 42 -1.60 0.52 -10.30
C ILE A 42 -1.12 -0.30 -11.49
N ARG A 43 -2.02 -0.63 -12.42
CA ARG A 43 -1.67 -1.36 -13.65
C ARG A 43 -0.60 -0.64 -14.46
N GLY A 44 -0.71 0.69 -14.59
CA GLY A 44 0.28 1.52 -15.28
C GLY A 44 1.66 1.47 -14.62
N GLN A 45 1.73 1.48 -13.29
CA GLN A 45 2.98 1.46 -12.53
C GLN A 45 3.78 0.16 -12.65
N VAL A 46 3.11 -0.96 -12.93
CA VAL A 46 3.74 -2.29 -13.03
C VAL A 46 3.73 -2.87 -14.45
N LYS A 47 3.17 -2.15 -15.43
CA LYS A 47 3.00 -2.62 -16.80
C LYS A 47 4.34 -2.98 -17.47
N GLY A 48 4.44 -4.22 -17.90
CA GLY A 48 5.49 -4.75 -18.75
C GLY A 48 5.06 -4.86 -20.21
N THR A 49 5.53 -5.94 -20.85
CA THR A 49 5.11 -6.35 -22.19
C THR A 49 3.66 -6.83 -22.21
N THR A 50 3.14 -7.15 -23.39
CA THR A 50 1.84 -7.78 -23.55
C THR A 50 1.99 -9.24 -23.93
N CYS A 51 1.12 -10.09 -23.40
CA CYS A 51 0.96 -11.48 -23.79
C CYS A 51 -0.51 -11.67 -24.19
N PHE A 52 -0.77 -12.04 -25.44
CA PHE A 52 -2.13 -12.16 -25.99
C PHE A 52 -3.00 -10.91 -25.76
N GLY A 53 -2.41 -9.71 -25.89
CA GLY A 53 -3.11 -8.44 -25.67
C GLY A 53 -3.32 -8.06 -24.20
N ILE A 54 -2.97 -8.92 -23.25
CA ILE A 54 -3.06 -8.66 -21.81
C ILE A 54 -1.71 -8.12 -21.32
N PRO A 55 -1.65 -6.95 -20.67
CA PRO A 55 -0.41 -6.47 -20.06
C PRO A 55 0.07 -7.43 -18.97
N THR A 56 1.35 -7.79 -19.01
CA THR A 56 2.02 -8.56 -17.95
C THR A 56 2.67 -7.61 -16.95
N ILE A 57 3.02 -8.12 -15.77
CA ILE A 57 3.88 -7.39 -14.83
C ILE A 57 5.29 -7.32 -15.44
N ARG A 58 5.93 -6.15 -15.36
CA ARG A 58 7.28 -5.91 -15.86
C ARG A 58 8.32 -6.73 -15.09
N GLN A 59 9.23 -7.37 -15.83
CA GLN A 59 10.38 -8.10 -15.28
C GLN A 59 11.66 -7.71 -16.05
N PRO A 60 12.72 -7.23 -15.39
CA PRO A 60 12.80 -6.85 -13.98
C PRO A 60 12.00 -5.56 -13.68
N PRO A 61 11.50 -5.38 -12.44
CA PRO A 61 10.77 -4.17 -12.09
C PRO A 61 11.69 -2.94 -12.05
N THR A 62 11.16 -1.74 -12.33
CA THR A 62 11.94 -0.48 -12.31
C THR A 62 12.29 0.01 -10.92
N SER A 63 11.52 -0.41 -9.92
CA SER A 63 11.75 -0.21 -8.50
C SER A 63 11.24 -1.44 -7.76
N ALA A 64 11.75 -1.73 -6.57
CA ALA A 64 11.28 -2.88 -5.79
C ALA A 64 9.81 -2.71 -5.36
N TYR A 65 9.42 -1.48 -4.99
CA TYR A 65 8.14 -1.23 -4.34
C TYR A 65 7.26 -0.25 -5.12
N LEU A 66 5.96 -0.43 -4.95
CA LEU A 66 4.92 0.55 -5.24
C LEU A 66 4.32 0.98 -3.89
N VAL A 67 4.39 2.27 -3.58
CA VAL A 67 3.84 2.84 -2.34
C VAL A 67 2.82 3.90 -2.73
N PHE A 68 1.63 3.82 -2.17
CA PHE A 68 0.57 4.80 -2.39
C PHE A 68 -0.26 4.99 -1.12
N SER A 69 -0.91 6.14 -1.01
CA SER A 69 -1.74 6.49 0.14
C SER A 69 -3.21 6.22 -0.17
N LEU A 70 -3.91 5.56 0.75
CA LEU A 70 -5.36 5.48 0.77
C LEU A 70 -5.88 6.43 1.83
N GLN A 71 -6.72 7.37 1.41
CA GLN A 71 -7.35 8.33 2.31
C GLN A 71 -8.84 8.03 2.44
N SER A 72 -9.29 7.88 3.68
CA SER A 72 -10.72 7.78 4.02
C SER A 72 -11.40 9.15 3.88
N SER A 73 -12.73 9.15 3.75
CA SER A 73 -13.53 10.39 3.75
C SER A 73 -13.34 11.25 5.00
N ALA A 74 -12.98 10.63 6.13
CA ALA A 74 -12.67 11.31 7.39
C ALA A 74 -11.24 11.91 7.44
N GLY A 75 -10.46 11.82 6.36
CA GLY A 75 -9.10 12.36 6.26
C GLY A 75 -8.01 11.44 6.82
N ASN A 76 -8.37 10.33 7.48
CA ASN A 76 -7.39 9.32 7.91
C ASN A 76 -6.70 8.72 6.69
N THR A 77 -5.38 8.59 6.75
CA THR A 77 -4.56 8.11 5.64
C THR A 77 -3.73 6.92 6.07
N VAL A 78 -3.74 5.86 5.25
CA VAL A 78 -2.88 4.68 5.39
C VAL A 78 -2.10 4.53 4.10
N ARG A 79 -0.79 4.32 4.17
CA ARG A 79 0.02 3.99 3.00
C ARG A 79 0.12 2.49 2.87
N LEU A 80 -0.05 1.96 1.68
CA LEU A 80 0.20 0.55 1.38
C LEU A 80 1.52 0.40 0.64
N VAL A 81 2.22 -0.69 0.93
CA VAL A 81 3.46 -1.07 0.27
C VAL A 81 3.21 -2.37 -0.50
N LEU A 82 3.39 -2.34 -1.81
CA LEU A 82 3.29 -3.50 -2.68
C LEU A 82 4.67 -3.84 -3.26
N ASP A 83 4.97 -5.12 -3.40
CA ASP A 83 6.08 -5.59 -4.24
C ASP A 83 5.70 -5.42 -5.71
N LYS A 84 6.52 -4.71 -6.50
CA LYS A 84 6.24 -4.53 -7.95
C LYS A 84 6.44 -5.80 -8.76
N LYS A 85 7.10 -6.83 -8.22
CA LYS A 85 7.34 -8.10 -8.89
C LYS A 85 6.05 -8.91 -9.04
N ASP A 86 5.17 -8.87 -8.04
CA ASP A 86 4.01 -9.77 -7.95
C ASP A 86 2.75 -9.13 -7.33
N LEU A 87 2.80 -7.84 -6.98
CA LEU A 87 1.73 -7.06 -6.34
C LEU A 87 1.32 -7.54 -4.94
N TYR A 88 2.13 -8.38 -4.28
CA TYR A 88 1.85 -8.73 -2.88
C TYR A 88 2.01 -7.52 -1.98
N VAL A 89 1.08 -7.37 -1.03
CA VAL A 89 1.19 -6.36 0.04
C VAL A 89 2.27 -6.81 1.00
N LEU A 90 3.29 -5.97 1.17
CA LEU A 90 4.42 -6.21 2.08
C LEU A 90 4.18 -5.58 3.46
N GLY A 91 3.35 -4.55 3.52
CA GLY A 91 3.09 -3.80 4.73
C GLY A 91 2.25 -2.56 4.50
N TYR A 92 2.07 -1.79 5.56
CA TYR A 92 1.38 -0.51 5.54
C TYR A 92 2.01 0.48 6.51
N SER A 93 1.74 1.78 6.36
CA SER A 93 2.03 2.78 7.40
C SER A 93 0.82 3.62 7.73
N ASP A 94 0.80 4.13 8.96
CA ASP A 94 -0.11 5.18 9.40
C ASP A 94 0.70 6.28 10.11
N LYS A 95 0.01 7.39 10.39
CA LYS A 95 0.57 8.49 11.19
C LYS A 95 -0.15 8.57 12.52
N VAL A 96 0.61 8.53 13.61
CA VAL A 96 0.13 8.79 14.97
C VAL A 96 0.95 9.92 15.55
N ASN A 97 0.29 10.99 16.02
CA ASN A 97 0.95 12.19 16.56
C ASN A 97 2.02 12.76 15.62
N ASN A 98 1.70 12.88 14.32
CA ASN A 98 2.60 13.31 13.25
C ASN A 98 3.87 12.46 13.05
N LYS A 99 3.97 11.30 13.69
CA LYS A 99 5.05 10.33 13.49
C LYS A 99 4.56 9.19 12.64
N GLU A 100 5.29 8.91 11.57
CA GLU A 100 5.00 7.77 10.69
C GLU A 100 5.53 6.49 11.32
N ARG A 101 4.68 5.47 11.37
CA ARG A 101 5.06 4.11 11.78
C ARG A 101 4.65 3.15 10.68
N ALA A 102 5.56 2.29 10.27
CA ALA A 102 5.34 1.28 9.25
C ALA A 102 5.24 -0.09 9.92
N PHE A 103 4.33 -0.92 9.42
CA PHE A 103 4.08 -2.29 9.82
C PHE A 103 4.34 -3.19 8.61
N TYR A 104 5.31 -4.08 8.71
CA TYR A 104 5.65 -5.02 7.65
C TYR A 104 5.29 -6.44 8.06
N PHE A 105 4.79 -7.24 7.12
CA PHE A 105 4.54 -8.65 7.38
C PHE A 105 5.84 -9.40 7.69
N LYS A 106 5.72 -10.51 8.41
CA LYS A 106 6.85 -11.37 8.73
C LYS A 106 7.60 -11.77 7.45
N GLY A 107 8.90 -11.47 7.40
CA GLY A 107 9.77 -11.78 6.28
C GLY A 107 9.73 -10.78 5.12
N ALA A 108 8.89 -9.74 5.19
CA ALA A 108 8.88 -8.68 4.19
C ALA A 108 10.06 -7.70 4.40
N PRO A 109 10.64 -7.13 3.31
CA PRO A 109 11.61 -6.06 3.41
C PRO A 109 11.05 -4.81 4.10
N THR A 110 11.85 -4.16 4.95
CA THR A 110 11.38 -3.05 5.82
C THR A 110 11.84 -1.65 5.38
N ASN A 111 12.44 -1.53 4.19
CA ASN A 111 13.04 -0.29 3.70
C ASN A 111 12.16 0.50 2.72
N ALA A 112 10.91 0.07 2.50
CA ALA A 112 10.02 0.69 1.52
C ALA A 112 9.51 2.09 1.92
N ILE A 113 9.50 2.39 3.22
CA ILE A 113 9.09 3.69 3.78
C ILE A 113 10.24 4.25 4.61
N PRO A 114 11.14 5.04 4.00
CA PRO A 114 12.28 5.63 4.70
C PRO A 114 11.84 6.59 5.81
N GLY A 115 12.52 6.53 6.97
CA GLY A 115 12.28 7.45 8.09
C GLY A 115 11.10 7.08 9.01
N ALA A 116 10.30 6.07 8.66
CA ALA A 116 9.23 5.58 9.53
C ALA A 116 9.79 4.70 10.68
N ALA A 117 9.12 4.75 11.83
CA ALA A 117 9.36 3.77 12.88
C ALA A 117 8.90 2.37 12.40
N VAL A 118 9.83 1.42 12.28
CA VAL A 118 9.57 0.10 11.72
C VAL A 118 9.03 -0.84 12.79
N ASN A 119 7.90 -1.47 12.50
CA ASN A 119 7.27 -2.51 13.30
C ASN A 119 7.13 -3.77 12.44
N SER A 120 7.53 -4.92 12.98
CA SER A 120 7.32 -6.21 12.32
C SER A 120 6.07 -6.86 12.87
N LEU A 121 5.18 -7.26 11.97
CA LEU A 121 4.07 -8.14 12.29
C LEU A 121 4.61 -9.56 12.49
N TRP A 122 4.06 -10.27 13.47
CA TRP A 122 4.51 -11.63 13.81
C TRP A 122 3.94 -12.70 12.85
N TYR A 123 3.10 -12.28 11.90
CA TYR A 123 2.43 -13.10 10.90
C TYR A 123 2.71 -12.60 9.47
N THR A 124 2.52 -13.47 8.49
CA THR A 124 2.72 -13.22 7.05
C THR A 124 1.49 -12.57 6.41
N GLY A 125 1.66 -12.08 5.18
CA GLY A 125 0.55 -11.55 4.38
C GLY A 125 -0.33 -12.62 3.72
N SER A 126 -0.19 -13.90 4.10
CA SER A 126 -1.01 -14.98 3.54
C SER A 126 -2.45 -14.88 4.04
N TYR A 127 -3.42 -15.22 3.17
CA TYR A 127 -4.83 -15.16 3.56
C TYR A 127 -5.16 -16.00 4.80
N GLN A 128 -4.56 -17.20 4.91
CA GLN A 128 -4.77 -18.08 6.05
C GLN A 128 -4.34 -17.42 7.37
N GLU A 129 -3.17 -16.79 7.40
CA GLU A 129 -2.69 -16.10 8.61
C GLU A 129 -3.51 -14.83 8.88
N LEU A 130 -3.93 -14.10 7.85
CA LEU A 130 -4.80 -12.92 8.01
C LEU A 130 -6.15 -13.29 8.63
N GLU A 131 -6.80 -14.35 8.15
CA GLU A 131 -8.09 -14.83 8.67
C GLU A 131 -7.95 -15.35 10.10
N THR A 132 -6.87 -16.09 10.38
CA THR A 132 -6.57 -16.58 11.74
C THR A 132 -6.39 -15.43 12.73
N ASN A 133 -5.66 -14.39 12.33
CA ASN A 133 -5.40 -13.22 13.17
C ASN A 133 -6.62 -12.33 13.34
N ALA A 134 -7.41 -12.16 12.28
CA ALA A 134 -8.64 -11.38 12.30
C ALA A 134 -9.81 -12.12 12.97
N LYS A 135 -9.67 -13.44 13.17
CA LYS A 135 -10.72 -14.34 13.70
C LYS A 135 -12.00 -14.29 12.87
N ILE A 136 -11.85 -14.13 11.56
CA ILE A 136 -12.95 -14.01 10.59
C ILE A 136 -12.49 -14.50 9.22
N ASN A 137 -13.37 -15.24 8.54
CA ASN A 137 -13.15 -15.65 7.15
C ASN A 137 -13.32 -14.44 6.22
N ARG A 138 -12.47 -14.30 5.21
CA ARG A 138 -12.53 -13.16 4.28
C ARG A 138 -13.84 -13.10 3.50
N GLU A 139 -14.46 -14.25 3.25
CA GLU A 139 -15.75 -14.37 2.57
C GLU A 139 -16.88 -13.70 3.36
N SER A 140 -16.73 -13.63 4.67
CA SER A 140 -17.69 -13.00 5.57
C SER A 140 -17.51 -11.48 5.69
N LEU A 141 -16.41 -10.91 5.18
CA LEU A 141 -16.08 -9.49 5.37
C LEU A 141 -16.85 -8.54 4.45
N GLY A 142 -17.55 -9.02 3.42
CA GLY A 142 -18.28 -8.19 2.47
C GLY A 142 -17.36 -7.21 1.71
N LEU A 143 -17.08 -7.50 0.44
CA LEU A 143 -16.21 -6.65 -0.39
C LEU A 143 -16.98 -5.43 -0.91
N LEU A 144 -17.25 -4.46 -0.05
CA LEU A 144 -17.87 -3.20 -0.43
C LEU A 144 -16.90 -2.05 -0.14
N LEU A 145 -16.80 -1.07 -1.04
CA LEU A 145 -16.06 0.17 -0.77
C LEU A 145 -16.51 0.81 0.56
N ASN A 146 -17.79 0.65 0.92
CA ASN A 146 -18.36 1.09 2.20
C ASN A 146 -17.78 0.42 3.45
N SER A 147 -17.27 -0.82 3.39
CA SER A 147 -16.59 -1.47 4.53
C SER A 147 -15.13 -1.00 4.69
N ILE A 148 -14.57 -0.35 3.66
CA ILE A 148 -13.23 0.27 3.69
C ILE A 148 -13.30 1.71 4.28
N TYR A 149 -14.44 2.39 4.20
CA TYR A 149 -14.64 3.78 4.66
C TYR A 149 -14.90 3.96 6.17
N GLY A 150 -14.57 2.99 7.01
CA GLY A 150 -14.71 3.13 8.46
C GLY A 150 -16.15 3.11 8.96
N LYS A 151 -17.12 2.61 8.17
CA LYS A 151 -18.34 2.07 8.77
C LYS A 151 -17.92 0.77 9.44
N ALA A 152 -17.90 0.74 10.78
CA ALA A 152 -17.56 -0.45 11.54
C ALA A 152 -18.30 -1.65 10.94
N ILE A 153 -17.60 -2.78 10.76
CA ILE A 153 -18.26 -4.06 10.52
C ILE A 153 -19.30 -4.18 11.63
N THR A 154 -20.57 -4.16 11.27
CA THR A 154 -21.64 -4.18 12.28
C THR A 154 -21.53 -5.47 13.06
N THR A 155 -21.84 -5.43 14.36
CA THR A 155 -21.77 -6.61 15.24
C THR A 155 -22.55 -7.80 14.68
N ASP A 156 -23.56 -7.54 13.86
CA ASP A 156 -24.35 -8.57 13.15
C ASP A 156 -23.60 -9.26 12.02
N ALA A 157 -22.71 -8.55 11.31
CA ALA A 157 -21.81 -9.15 10.32
C ALA A 157 -20.73 -10.02 10.99
N LEU A 158 -20.24 -9.62 12.16
CA LEU A 158 -19.34 -10.44 12.98
C LEU A 158 -20.03 -11.70 13.50
N LYS A 159 -21.28 -11.59 13.98
CA LYS A 159 -22.06 -12.74 14.46
C LYS A 159 -22.40 -13.73 13.34
N LYS A 160 -22.70 -13.26 12.12
CA LYS A 160 -22.93 -14.14 10.96
C LYS A 160 -21.67 -14.84 10.46
N ALA A 161 -20.48 -14.29 10.74
CA ALA A 161 -19.21 -14.90 10.36
C ALA A 161 -18.73 -15.98 11.34
N GLN A 162 -19.34 -16.06 12.53
CA GLN A 162 -18.98 -16.96 13.63
C GLN A 162 -19.96 -18.12 13.82
N ALA A 163 -21.03 -18.18 13.01
CA ALA A 163 -22.02 -19.26 12.98
C ALA A 163 -21.80 -20.12 11.74
#